data_AF-A0A839WBG1-F1
#
_entry.id   AF-A0A839WBG1-F1
#
_cell.length_a   1.000
_cell.length_b   1.000
_cell.length_c   1.000
_cell.angle_alpha   90.00
_cell.angle_beta   90.00
_cell.angle_gamma   90.00
#
_symmetry.space_group_name_H-M   'P 1'
#
loop_
_entity.id
_entity.type
_entity.pdbx_description
1 polymer ?
#
loop_
_entity_poly.entity_id
_entity_poly.type
_entity_poly.pdbx_seq_one_letter_code
_entity_poly.pdbx_strand_id
1 'polypeptide(L)' 'MTSRIIKKTEVLHRCGISSATLYRYISEGCFPSQLRLSPQGRAVGWLSEDIDTWIASRMQVKGE' A
#
# COMPACT_ATOMS: atom_id res chain seq x y z
N MET A 1 16.59 7.52 6.91
CA MET A 1 15.50 6.87 6.15
C MET A 1 14.97 5.73 7.00
N THR A 2 13.72 5.83 7.47
CA THR A 2 13.11 4.83 8.36
C THR A 2 12.05 4.06 7.59
N SER A 3 12.46 2.97 6.96
CA SER A 3 11.59 2.03 6.27
C SER A 3 10.76 1.26 7.31
N ARG A 4 9.65 1.87 7.73
CA ARG A 4 8.71 1.26 8.69
C ARG A 4 7.63 0.50 7.94
N ILE A 5 7.22 -0.61 8.53
CA ILE A 5 6.12 -1.42 8.00
C ILE A 5 4.80 -0.88 8.55
N ILE A 6 3.90 -0.54 7.64
CA ILE A 6 2.55 -0.07 7.94
C ILE A 6 1.51 -1.15 7.67
N LYS A 7 0.49 -1.22 8.53
CA LYS A 7 -0.60 -2.20 8.39
C LYS A 7 -1.64 -1.72 7.38
N LYS A 8 -2.51 -2.63 6.95
CA LYS A 8 -3.61 -2.33 6.02
C LYS A 8 -4.39 -1.06 6.38
N THR A 9 -4.78 -0.89 7.66
CA THR A 9 -5.56 0.28 8.09
C THR A 9 -4.84 1.60 7.80
N GLU A 10 -3.53 1.66 8.05
CA GLU A 10 -2.71 2.84 7.77
C GLU A 10 -2.56 3.06 6.27
N VAL A 11 -2.36 1.99 5.49
CA VAL A 11 -2.32 2.06 4.02
C VAL A 11 -3.60 2.67 3.47
N LEU A 12 -4.76 2.23 3.94
CA LEU A 12 -6.06 2.77 3.52
C LEU A 12 -6.19 4.26 3.87
N HIS A 13 -5.74 4.65 5.06
CA HIS A 13 -5.73 6.04 5.51
C HIS A 13 -4.80 6.92 4.65
N ARG A 14 -3.56 6.47 4.41
CA ARG A 14 -2.54 7.16 3.59
C ARG A 14 -2.96 7.30 2.13
N CYS A 15 -3.48 6.24 1.54
CA CYS A 15 -3.92 6.23 0.15
C CYS A 15 -5.30 6.89 -0.04
N GLY A 16 -6.09 7.06 1.02
CA GLY A 16 -7.45 7.59 0.93
C GLY A 16 -8.42 6.69 0.15
N ILE A 17 -8.18 5.38 0.13
CA ILE A 17 -8.97 4.40 -0.63
C ILE A 17 -9.64 3.38 0.27
N SER A 18 -10.73 2.79 -0.20
CA SER A 18 -11.41 1.70 0.50
C SER A 18 -10.67 0.36 0.36
N SER A 19 -10.93 -0.57 1.28
CA SER A 19 -10.37 -1.93 1.25
C SER A 19 -10.60 -2.65 -0.08
N ALA A 20 -11.78 -2.48 -0.69
CA ALA A 20 -12.10 -3.08 -1.99
C ALA A 20 -11.17 -2.56 -3.09
N THR A 21 -10.95 -1.24 -3.14
CA THR A 21 -10.05 -0.60 -4.09
C THR A 21 -8.61 -1.06 -3.91
N LEU A 22 -8.16 -1.21 -2.65
CA LEU A 22 -6.83 -1.76 -2.35
C LEU A 22 -6.68 -3.16 -2.95
N TYR A 23 -7.62 -4.07 -2.68
CA TYR A 23 -7.56 -5.42 -3.25
C TYR A 23 -7.67 -5.43 -4.77
N ARG A 24 -8.42 -4.50 -5.36
CA ARG A 24 -8.48 -4.33 -6.82
C ARG A 24 -7.12 -3.96 -7.39
N TYR A 25 -6.44 -2.97 -6.84
CA TYR A 25 -5.09 -2.61 -7.28
C TYR A 25 -4.07 -3.72 -7.05
N ILE A 26 -4.18 -4.47 -5.95
CA ILE A 26 -3.33 -5.66 -5.72
C ILE A 26 -3.59 -6.70 -6.81
N SER A 27 -4.85 -6.95 -7.16
CA SER A 27 -5.24 -7.89 -8.22
C SER A 27 -4.82 -7.42 -9.61
N GLU A 28 -4.82 -6.11 -9.86
CA GLU A 28 -4.35 -5.50 -11.11
C GLU A 28 -2.82 -5.43 -11.19
N GLY A 29 -2.10 -5.81 -10.13
CA GLY A 29 -0.64 -5.66 -10.06
C GLY A 29 -0.17 -4.21 -10.00
N CYS A 30 -1.10 -3.27 -9.78
CA CYS A 30 -0.83 -1.85 -9.68
C CYS A 30 -0.56 -1.39 -8.25
N PHE A 31 -0.49 -2.28 -7.25
CA PHE A 31 -0.20 -1.95 -5.86
C PHE A 31 1.06 -2.66 -5.37
N PRO A 32 1.85 -2.03 -4.47
CA PRO A 32 3.03 -2.67 -3.90
C PRO A 32 2.71 -3.97 -3.16
N SER A 33 3.68 -4.89 -3.20
CA SER A 33 3.54 -6.23 -2.64
C SER A 33 3.39 -6.18 -1.11
N GLN A 34 2.46 -6.98 -0.60
CA GLN A 34 2.25 -7.14 0.83
C GLN A 34 3.37 -8.00 1.44
N LEU A 35 3.99 -7.50 2.51
CA LEU A 35 4.93 -8.22 3.35
C LEU A 35 4.19 -9.00 4.43
N ARG A 36 4.48 -10.29 4.56
CA ARG A 36 3.98 -11.09 5.69
C ARG A 36 4.80 -10.77 6.93
N LEU A 37 4.13 -10.26 7.97
CA LEU A 37 4.79 -9.83 9.20
C LEU A 37 4.99 -10.94 10.21
N SER A 38 4.29 -12.07 10.03
CA SER A 38 4.41 -13.21 10.91
C SER A 38 4.39 -14.49 10.10
N PRO A 39 5.29 -15.46 10.39
CA PRO A 39 5.34 -16.73 9.68
C PRO A 39 4.07 -17.58 9.87
N GLN A 40 3.33 -17.38 10.97
CA GLN A 40 2.11 -18.14 11.30
C GLN A 40 0.84 -17.25 11.38
N GLY A 41 0.96 -15.97 11.02
CA GLY A 41 -0.12 -15.00 11.16
C GLY A 41 -0.75 -14.59 9.83
N ARG A 42 -2.00 -14.12 9.90
CA ARG A 42 -2.67 -13.37 8.81
C ARG A 42 -2.24 -11.90 8.73
N ALA A 43 -1.25 -11.51 9.54
CA ALA A 43 -0.77 -10.15 9.62
C ALA A 43 0.10 -9.83 8.40
N VAL A 44 -0.41 -8.91 7.58
CA VAL A 44 0.29 -8.37 6.41
C VAL A 44 0.54 -6.87 6.62
N GLY A 45 1.64 -6.39 6.06
CA GLY A 45 2.01 -4.99 6.06
C GLY A 45 2.66 -4.58 4.76
N TRP A 46 2.92 -3.29 4.62
CA TRP A 46 3.57 -2.69 3.46
C TRP A 46 4.70 -1.80 3.96
N LEU A 47 5.75 -1.63 3.17
CA LEU A 47 6.75 -0.62 3.48
C LEU A 47 6.13 0.76 3.26
N SER A 48 6.32 1.65 4.23
CA SER A 48 5.85 3.02 4.11
C SER A 48 6.44 3.72 2.89
N GLU A 49 7.66 3.36 2.48
CA GLU A 49 8.36 3.95 1.34
C GLU A 49 7.77 3.52 0.00
N ASP A 50 7.41 2.24 -0.14
CA ASP A 50 6.67 1.74 -1.31
C ASP A 50 5.30 2.42 -1.44
N ILE A 51 4.58 2.60 -0.33
CA ILE A 51 3.28 3.30 -0.36
C ILE A 51 3.47 4.76 -0.75
N ASP A 52 4.45 5.45 -0.19
CA ASP A 52 4.72 6.86 -0.51
C ASP A 52 5.10 7.03 -1.99
N THR A 53 5.98 6.15 -2.49
CA THR A 53 6.37 6.08 -3.90
C THR A 53 5.16 5.81 -4.81
N TRP A 54 4.29 4.89 -4.42
CA TRP A 54 3.07 4.59 -5.17
C TRP A 54 2.11 5.79 -5.21
N ILE A 55 1.93 6.48 -4.09
CA ILE A 55 1.11 7.70 -4.02
C ILE A 55 1.72 8.78 -4.94
N ALA A 56 3.04 9.01 -4.86
CA ALA A 56 3.74 9.98 -5.70
C ALA A 56 3.59 9.66 -7.20
N SER A 57 3.73 8.38 -7.58
CA SER A 57 3.54 7.93 -8.96
C SER A 57 2.13 8.22 -9.48
N ARG A 58 1.09 8.09 -8.63
CA ARG A 58 -0.31 8.34 -9.01
C ARG A 58 -0.70 9.82 -8.98
N MET A 59 -0.12 10.61 -8.09
CA MET A 59 -0.31 12.06 -8.04
C MET A 59 0.13 12.74 -9.34
N GLN A 60 1.10 12.14 -10.05
CA GLN A 60 1.56 12.63 -11.34
C GLN A 60 0.58 12.35 -12.50
N VAL A 61 -0.44 11.49 -12.31
CA VAL A 61 -1.41 11.10 -13.36
C VAL A 61 -2.70 11.91 -13.29
N LYS A 62 -2.83 12.87 -12.37
CA LYS A 62 -3.93 13.86 -12.40
C LYS A 62 -3.40 15.22 -12.84
N GLY A 63 -3.30 15.39 -14.14
CA GLY A 63 -2.90 16.67 -14.71
C GLY A 63 -2.95 16.72 -16.23
N GLU A 64 -4.08 16.32 -16.84
CA GLU A 64 -4.53 16.80 -18.15
C GLU A 64 -6.06 16.93 -18.17
#